data_AF-A0AA95LI51-F1
#
_entry.id   AF-A0AA95LI51-F1
#
_cell.length_a   1.000
_cell.length_b   1.000
_cell.length_c   1.000
_cell.angle_alpha   90.00
_cell.angle_beta   90.00
_cell.angle_gamma   90.00
#
_symmetry.space_group_name_H-M   'P 1'
#
loop_
_entity.id
_entity.type
_entity.pdbx_description
1 polymer ?
#
loop_
_entity_poly.entity_id
_entity_poly.type
_entity_poly.pdbx_seq_one_letter_code
_entity_poly.pdbx_strand_id
1 'polypeptide(L)'
;MNWHKYITRWADSRGLDGREIDYQWPSPSFPVVSIRSNLGRYSGQGFGHGSKPQVKTAVGLIAIGDIAVGLISIGAVSVGVLSVGAISLGMWLAIGAIALSWLGFAVGAIAIAGVAVGAIAIAEKALGAVAIGDTAFGAVAIGRIAGGAVAIGQWAYGLIAVGEHGFGLIPITGDVWNWFRRLFGSGD
;
A
#
# COMPACT_ATOMS: atom_id res chain seq x y z
N MET A 1 -15.30 -37.67 21.66
CA MET A 1 -14.32 -36.57 21.45
C MET A 1 -13.60 -36.73 20.10
N ASN A 2 -14.30 -36.62 18.97
CA ASN A 2 -13.70 -36.88 17.63
C ASN A 2 -13.71 -35.68 16.67
N TRP A 3 -14.17 -34.50 17.10
CA TRP A 3 -14.24 -33.30 16.28
C TRP A 3 -12.86 -32.74 15.88
N HIS A 4 -11.82 -32.98 16.68
CA HIS A 4 -10.45 -32.56 16.35
C HIS A 4 -9.85 -33.29 15.14
N LYS A 5 -10.33 -34.50 14.80
CA LYS A 5 -9.83 -35.27 13.64
C LYS A 5 -10.38 -34.78 12.29
N TYR A 6 -11.53 -34.10 12.29
CA TYR A 6 -12.09 -33.53 11.06
C TYR A 6 -11.42 -32.19 10.70
N ILE A 7 -11.11 -31.37 11.71
CA ILE A 7 -10.40 -30.10 11.53
C ILE A 7 -8.94 -30.38 11.09
N THR A 8 -8.29 -31.37 11.70
CA THR A 8 -6.94 -31.78 11.28
C THR A 8 -6.92 -32.53 9.94
N ARG A 9 -7.98 -33.24 9.53
CA ARG A 9 -8.08 -33.81 8.16
C ARG A 9 -8.31 -32.77 7.06
N TRP A 10 -8.90 -31.61 7.39
CA TRP A 10 -8.95 -30.47 6.48
C TRP A 10 -7.60 -29.75 6.40
N ALA A 11 -6.86 -29.69 7.52
CA ALA A 11 -5.48 -29.20 7.51
C ALA A 11 -4.51 -30.18 6.82
N ASP A 12 -4.74 -31.48 6.96
CA ASP A 12 -4.00 -32.58 6.34
C ASP A 12 -4.70 -32.98 5.03
N SER A 13 -4.81 -31.99 4.14
CA SER A 13 -5.35 -32.15 2.80
C SER A 13 -4.43 -33.10 2.00
N ARG A 14 -4.85 -34.36 1.92
CA ARG A 14 -4.37 -35.31 0.92
C ARG A 14 -4.38 -34.66 -0.47
N GLY A 15 -3.22 -34.59 -1.11
CA GLY A 15 -3.14 -34.52 -2.57
C GLY A 15 -2.67 -33.21 -3.19
N LEU A 16 -1.79 -32.44 -2.55
CA LEU A 16 -1.04 -31.38 -3.24
C LEU A 16 0.24 -31.97 -3.88
N ASP A 17 0.06 -32.81 -4.91
CA ASP A 17 1.12 -33.41 -5.75
C ASP A 17 1.83 -32.36 -6.65
N GLY A 18 2.10 -31.15 -6.12
CA GLY A 18 2.68 -30.05 -6.89
C GLY A 18 1.85 -29.59 -8.09
N ARG A 19 0.59 -30.06 -8.22
CA ARG A 19 -0.28 -29.76 -9.37
C ARG A 19 -0.89 -28.36 -9.27
N GLU A 20 -0.91 -27.74 -10.44
CA GLU A 20 -1.48 -26.44 -10.79
C GLU A 20 -2.95 -26.29 -10.32
N ILE A 21 -3.26 -25.26 -9.51
CA ILE A 21 -4.66 -24.96 -9.13
C ILE A 21 -5.20 -23.93 -10.11
N ASP A 22 -5.94 -24.42 -11.11
CA ASP A 22 -6.67 -23.60 -12.07
C ASP A 22 -8.17 -23.82 -11.87
N TYR A 23 -8.85 -22.84 -11.28
CA TYR A 23 -10.29 -22.88 -11.05
C TYR A 23 -10.97 -21.66 -11.68
N GLN A 24 -12.02 -21.88 -12.45
CA GLN A 24 -12.80 -20.85 -13.15
C GLN A 24 -14.30 -21.16 -13.03
N TRP A 25 -15.08 -20.22 -12.50
CA TRP A 25 -16.53 -20.36 -12.32
C TRP A 25 -17.22 -19.02 -12.62
N PRO A 26 -18.37 -18.95 -13.34
CA PRO A 26 -19.24 -20.00 -13.88
C PRO A 26 -18.99 -20.32 -15.37
N SER A 27 -18.13 -19.58 -16.08
CA SER A 27 -17.85 -19.75 -17.51
C SER A 27 -16.38 -19.42 -17.84
N PRO A 28 -15.72 -20.14 -18.76
CA PRO A 28 -14.33 -19.87 -19.20
C PRO A 28 -14.15 -18.50 -19.86
N SER A 29 -15.21 -17.95 -20.48
CA SER A 29 -15.12 -16.70 -21.25
C SER A 29 -15.18 -15.46 -20.35
N PHE A 30 -15.90 -15.56 -19.21
CA PHE A 30 -16.05 -14.51 -18.19
C PHE A 30 -16.23 -15.14 -16.80
N PRO A 31 -15.14 -15.65 -16.18
CA PRO A 31 -15.24 -16.23 -14.85
C PRO A 31 -15.51 -15.13 -13.81
N VAL A 32 -16.57 -15.33 -13.01
CA VAL A 32 -16.81 -14.52 -11.80
C VAL A 32 -15.67 -14.77 -10.81
N VAL A 33 -15.22 -16.01 -10.66
CA VAL A 33 -14.07 -16.34 -9.81
C VAL A 33 -13.02 -17.06 -10.64
N SER A 34 -11.82 -16.50 -10.68
CA SER A 34 -10.63 -17.07 -11.33
C SER A 34 -9.52 -17.23 -10.29
N ILE A 35 -9.08 -18.47 -10.07
CA ILE A 35 -7.94 -18.80 -9.23
C ILE A 35 -6.92 -19.48 -10.12
N ARG A 36 -5.76 -18.84 -10.32
CA ARG A 36 -4.61 -19.40 -11.02
C ARG A 36 -3.37 -19.34 -10.14
N SER A 37 -3.27 -20.39 -9.34
CA SER A 37 -2.26 -20.69 -8.34
C SER A 37 -0.89 -21.19 -8.82
N ASN A 38 0.25 -20.61 -8.43
CA ASN A 38 1.52 -21.38 -8.38
C ASN A 38 1.95 -21.76 -6.95
N LEU A 39 1.07 -21.63 -5.96
CA LEU A 39 1.39 -21.86 -4.54
C LEU A 39 2.05 -23.23 -4.27
N GLY A 40 1.70 -24.26 -5.04
CA GLY A 40 2.28 -25.60 -4.91
C GLY A 40 3.76 -25.75 -5.31
N ARG A 41 4.35 -24.78 -6.01
CA ARG A 41 5.76 -24.85 -6.48
C ARG A 41 6.78 -24.29 -5.49
N TYR A 42 6.32 -23.61 -4.43
CA TYR A 42 7.17 -23.11 -3.34
C TYR A 42 7.27 -24.09 -2.16
N SER A 43 6.45 -25.15 -2.17
CA SER A 43 6.44 -26.21 -1.17
C SER A 43 7.30 -27.41 -1.64
N GLY A 44 8.60 -27.34 -1.39
CA GLY A 44 9.44 -28.52 -1.11
C GLY A 44 9.86 -29.49 -2.22
N GLN A 45 9.31 -29.44 -3.45
CA GLN A 45 9.84 -30.27 -4.56
C GLN A 45 10.68 -29.41 -5.50
N GLY A 46 12.00 -29.56 -5.34
CA GLY A 46 13.02 -28.83 -6.06
C GLY A 46 12.87 -28.86 -7.57
N PHE A 47 13.47 -27.84 -8.19
CA PHE A 47 13.64 -27.63 -9.62
C PHE A 47 13.85 -28.95 -10.39
N GLY A 48 12.76 -29.53 -10.88
CA GLY A 48 12.81 -30.53 -11.94
C GLY A 48 13.41 -29.86 -13.18
N HIS A 49 14.54 -30.40 -13.64
CA HIS A 49 15.30 -29.99 -14.82
C HIS A 49 14.39 -29.44 -15.94
N GLY A 50 14.53 -28.14 -16.26
CA GLY A 50 13.93 -27.54 -17.46
C GLY A 50 12.55 -26.87 -17.32
N SER A 51 11.96 -26.84 -16.12
CA SER A 51 10.67 -26.15 -15.92
C SER A 51 10.85 -24.63 -15.84
N LYS A 52 10.58 -23.91 -16.92
CA LYS A 52 10.56 -22.43 -16.93
C LYS A 52 9.55 -21.92 -15.88
N PRO A 53 9.87 -20.89 -15.06
CA PRO A 53 8.89 -20.27 -14.18
C PRO A 53 7.76 -19.70 -15.03
N GLN A 54 6.58 -20.34 -14.99
CA GLN A 54 5.41 -19.86 -15.69
C GLN A 54 4.63 -18.96 -14.75
N VAL A 55 4.76 -17.65 -14.93
CA VAL A 55 3.94 -16.68 -14.21
C VAL A 55 2.49 -16.87 -14.65
N LYS A 56 1.58 -17.05 -13.69
CA LYS A 56 0.16 -17.23 -13.99
C LYS A 56 -0.64 -15.95 -13.80
N THR A 57 -1.41 -15.62 -14.83
CA THR A 57 -2.29 -14.45 -14.84
C THR A 57 -3.73 -14.87 -14.62
N ALA A 58 -4.36 -14.65 -13.47
CA ALA A 58 -5.79 -14.82 -13.20
C ALA A 58 -6.59 -13.59 -13.67
N VAL A 59 -7.73 -13.80 -14.32
CA VAL A 59 -8.62 -12.71 -14.80
C VAL A 59 -10.07 -13.07 -14.48
N GLY A 60 -10.81 -12.19 -13.81
CA GLY A 60 -12.21 -12.41 -13.44
C GLY A 60 -12.79 -11.30 -12.55
N LEU A 61 -14.03 -11.44 -12.06
CA LEU A 61 -14.56 -10.50 -11.04
C LEU A 61 -13.73 -10.60 -9.74
N ILE A 62 -13.44 -11.83 -9.30
CA ILE A 62 -12.55 -12.16 -8.20
C ILE A 62 -11.38 -12.95 -8.79
N ALA A 63 -10.18 -12.38 -8.75
CA ALA A 63 -8.97 -12.96 -9.33
C ALA A 63 -7.92 -13.26 -8.24
N ILE A 64 -7.43 -14.49 -8.19
CA ILE A 64 -6.37 -14.92 -7.25
C ILE A 64 -5.25 -15.61 -8.03
N GLY A 65 -4.03 -15.06 -8.04
CA GLY A 65 -2.90 -15.66 -8.76
C GLY A 65 -1.60 -14.87 -8.63
N ASP A 66 -0.53 -15.25 -9.34
CA ASP A 66 0.72 -14.47 -9.30
C ASP A 66 0.52 -13.07 -9.89
N ILE A 67 -0.19 -13.01 -11.03
CA ILE A 67 -0.74 -11.79 -11.61
C ILE A 67 -2.27 -11.91 -11.54
N ALA A 68 -2.97 -10.98 -10.90
CA ALA A 68 -4.42 -11.00 -10.76
C ALA A 68 -5.05 -9.73 -11.34
N VAL A 69 -6.01 -9.86 -12.26
CA VAL A 69 -6.75 -8.74 -12.86
C VAL A 69 -8.24 -8.92 -12.62
N GLY A 70 -8.89 -8.01 -11.91
CA GLY A 70 -10.32 -8.15 -11.62
C GLY A 70 -10.96 -7.01 -10.85
N LEU A 71 -12.21 -7.17 -10.40
CA LEU A 71 -12.82 -6.23 -9.47
C LEU A 71 -12.14 -6.34 -8.10
N ILE A 72 -11.95 -7.58 -7.64
CA ILE A 72 -11.22 -7.97 -6.43
C ILE A 72 -10.03 -8.81 -6.89
N SER A 73 -8.80 -8.36 -6.63
CA SER A 73 -7.57 -9.01 -7.09
C SER A 73 -6.61 -9.28 -5.93
N ILE A 74 -6.13 -10.53 -5.83
CA ILE A 74 -5.18 -10.98 -4.80
C ILE A 74 -4.03 -11.72 -5.48
N GLY A 75 -2.81 -11.26 -5.27
CA GLY A 75 -1.66 -11.80 -6.00
C GLY A 75 -0.34 -11.13 -5.70
N ALA A 76 0.75 -11.54 -6.36
CA ALA A 76 2.01 -10.81 -6.24
C ALA A 76 1.91 -9.46 -6.96
N VAL A 77 1.29 -9.46 -8.15
CA VAL A 77 0.90 -8.26 -8.90
C VAL A 77 -0.61 -8.27 -9.07
N SER A 78 -1.30 -7.25 -8.57
CA SER A 78 -2.76 -7.20 -8.53
C SER A 78 -3.28 -5.90 -9.14
N VAL A 79 -4.21 -5.99 -10.09
CA VAL A 79 -4.88 -4.86 -10.74
C VAL A 79 -6.38 -4.99 -10.58
N GLY A 80 -7.02 -4.00 -9.98
CA GLY A 80 -8.47 -4.03 -9.81
C GLY A 80 -9.08 -2.83 -9.11
N VAL A 81 -10.33 -2.94 -8.69
CA VAL A 81 -10.98 -1.93 -7.84
C VAL A 81 -10.49 -2.07 -6.40
N LEU A 82 -10.48 -3.31 -5.91
CA LEU A 82 -9.82 -3.72 -4.68
C LEU A 82 -8.64 -4.63 -5.04
N SER A 83 -7.43 -4.22 -4.67
CA SER A 83 -6.19 -4.90 -5.02
C SER A 83 -5.34 -5.15 -3.79
N VAL A 84 -4.90 -6.41 -3.62
CA VAL A 84 -4.00 -6.83 -2.54
C VAL A 84 -2.84 -7.62 -3.15
N GLY A 85 -1.61 -7.22 -2.84
CA GLY A 85 -0.43 -7.89 -3.38
C GLY A 85 0.89 -7.27 -3.01
N ALA A 86 2.00 -7.73 -3.59
CA ALA A 86 3.28 -7.03 -3.40
C ALA A 86 3.30 -5.72 -4.20
N ILE A 87 2.77 -5.76 -5.42
CA ILE A 87 2.53 -4.61 -6.28
C ILE A 87 1.02 -4.54 -6.55
N SER A 88 0.38 -3.47 -6.10
CA SER A 88 -1.08 -3.32 -6.16
C SER A 88 -1.48 -2.04 -6.86
N LEU A 89 -2.28 -2.19 -7.92
CA LEU A 89 -2.96 -1.12 -8.64
C LEU A 89 -4.46 -1.23 -8.36
N GLY A 90 -4.94 -0.37 -7.47
CA GLY A 90 -6.35 -0.29 -7.07
C GLY A 90 -7.04 0.92 -7.70
N MET A 91 -8.31 0.83 -8.06
CA MET A 91 -9.09 2.02 -8.38
C MET A 91 -9.57 2.70 -7.09
N TRP A 92 -9.97 1.89 -6.10
CA TRP A 92 -10.49 2.35 -4.81
C TRP A 92 -9.62 1.92 -3.62
N LEU A 93 -9.10 0.69 -3.62
CA LEU A 93 -8.24 0.20 -2.55
C LEU A 93 -7.04 -0.55 -3.10
N ALA A 94 -5.84 -0.20 -2.63
CA ALA A 94 -4.60 -0.91 -2.91
C ALA A 94 -3.85 -1.22 -1.61
N ILE A 95 -3.49 -2.47 -1.38
CA ILE A 95 -2.69 -2.88 -0.21
C ILE A 95 -1.50 -3.69 -0.70
N GLY A 96 -0.28 -3.22 -0.44
CA GLY A 96 0.92 -3.94 -0.86
C GLY A 96 2.23 -3.30 -0.47
N ALA A 97 3.36 -3.87 -0.88
CA ALA A 97 4.65 -3.20 -0.69
C ALA A 97 4.70 -1.91 -1.52
N ILE A 98 4.22 -1.97 -2.76
CA ILE A 98 4.00 -0.84 -3.65
C ILE A 98 2.50 -0.78 -3.95
N ALA A 99 1.83 0.25 -3.43
CA ALA A 99 0.38 0.41 -3.54
C ALA A 99 0.05 1.73 -4.26
N LEU A 100 -0.67 1.62 -5.37
CA LEU A 100 -1.11 2.74 -6.20
C LEU A 100 -2.63 2.71 -6.27
N SER A 101 -3.29 3.78 -5.84
CA SER A 101 -4.74 3.95 -5.92
C SER A 101 -5.11 5.24 -6.64
N TRP A 102 -6.13 5.23 -7.50
CA TRP A 102 -6.54 6.43 -8.23
C TRP A 102 -7.36 7.38 -7.36
N LEU A 103 -8.44 6.89 -6.74
CA LEU A 103 -9.42 7.74 -6.03
C LEU A 103 -9.65 7.37 -4.56
N GLY A 104 -9.00 6.34 -4.06
CA GLY A 104 -9.27 5.88 -2.71
C GLY A 104 -8.03 5.78 -1.83
N PHE A 105 -7.82 4.59 -1.29
CA PHE A 105 -6.87 4.36 -0.20
C PHE A 105 -5.73 3.44 -0.65
N ALA A 106 -4.49 3.79 -0.27
CA ALA A 106 -3.33 2.94 -0.46
C ALA A 106 -2.60 2.70 0.86
N VAL A 107 -2.26 1.43 1.14
CA VAL A 107 -1.40 1.04 2.26
C VAL A 107 -0.21 0.28 1.76
N GLY A 108 1.00 0.73 2.10
CA GLY A 108 2.19 0.02 1.71
C GLY A 108 3.51 0.56 2.21
N ALA A 109 4.63 -0.01 1.77
CA ALA A 109 5.92 0.63 1.99
C ALA A 109 6.00 1.92 1.16
N ILE A 110 5.55 1.85 -0.10
CA ILE A 110 5.37 2.99 -1.00
C ILE A 110 3.89 3.06 -1.35
N ALA A 111 3.23 4.15 -1.00
CA ALA A 111 1.80 4.35 -1.21
C ALA A 111 1.52 5.67 -1.93
N ILE A 112 0.80 5.60 -3.06
CA ILE A 112 0.33 6.78 -3.82
C ILE A 112 -1.18 6.68 -4.01
N ALA A 113 -1.94 7.64 -3.49
CA ALA A 113 -3.41 7.62 -3.51
C ALA A 113 -4.04 8.98 -3.19
N GLY A 114 -5.38 9.07 -3.14
CA GLY A 114 -6.04 10.20 -2.48
C GLY A 114 -5.76 10.23 -0.97
N VAL A 115 -5.71 9.05 -0.35
CA VAL A 115 -5.26 8.86 1.04
C VAL A 115 -4.24 7.72 1.10
N ALA A 116 -3.03 8.00 1.57
CA ALA A 116 -1.92 7.04 1.58
C ALA A 116 -1.34 6.85 2.98
N VAL A 117 -1.06 5.58 3.32
CA VAL A 117 -0.36 5.20 4.55
C VAL A 117 0.84 4.34 4.17
N GLY A 118 2.05 4.75 4.55
CA GLY A 118 3.24 3.95 4.26
C GLY A 118 4.55 4.48 4.77
N ALA A 119 5.67 3.81 4.44
CA ALA A 119 6.97 4.41 4.74
C ALA A 119 7.19 5.68 3.89
N ILE A 120 6.82 5.61 2.62
CA ILE A 120 6.75 6.73 1.68
C ILE A 120 5.29 6.87 1.24
N ALA A 121 4.66 7.99 1.57
CA ALA A 121 3.26 8.26 1.26
C ALA A 121 3.11 9.55 0.45
N ILE A 122 2.46 9.46 -0.71
CA ILE A 122 2.14 10.61 -1.58
C ILE A 122 0.64 10.65 -1.80
N ALA A 123 -0.05 11.62 -1.19
CA ALA A 123 -1.51 11.69 -1.21
C ALA A 123 -2.03 13.04 -0.74
N GLU A 124 -3.31 13.37 -0.98
CA GLU A 124 -3.92 14.55 -0.34
C GLU A 124 -3.82 14.45 1.19
N LYS A 125 -4.05 13.25 1.73
CA LYS A 125 -3.77 12.90 3.13
C LYS A 125 -2.71 11.80 3.18
N ALA A 126 -1.50 12.18 3.55
CA ALA A 126 -0.34 11.30 3.60
C ALA A 126 0.12 11.04 5.04
N LEU A 127 0.24 9.77 5.40
CA LEU A 127 0.79 9.33 6.69
C LEU A 127 1.99 8.41 6.43
N GLY A 128 3.18 8.79 6.90
CA GLY A 128 4.34 7.93 6.70
C GLY A 128 5.63 8.39 7.33
N ALA A 129 6.74 7.69 7.09
CA ALA A 129 8.05 8.22 7.49
C ALA A 129 8.41 9.45 6.64
N VAL A 130 8.15 9.36 5.33
CA VAL A 130 8.18 10.46 4.37
C VAL A 130 6.76 10.65 3.83
N ALA A 131 6.14 11.79 4.12
CA ALA A 131 4.79 12.11 3.72
C ALA A 131 4.75 13.38 2.86
N ILE A 132 4.10 13.31 1.70
CA ILE A 132 3.93 14.43 0.77
C ILE A 132 2.44 14.55 0.44
N GLY A 133 1.84 15.72 0.71
CA GLY A 133 0.40 15.89 0.54
C GLY A 133 -0.16 17.26 0.86
N ASP A 134 -1.48 17.45 0.79
CA ASP A 134 -2.09 18.67 1.35
C ASP A 134 -2.02 18.62 2.88
N THR A 135 -2.31 17.45 3.46
CA THR A 135 -2.11 17.13 4.87
C THR A 135 -1.12 15.98 4.99
N ALA A 136 0.08 16.27 5.49
CA ALA A 136 1.17 15.31 5.60
C ALA A 136 1.63 15.14 7.05
N PHE A 137 1.71 13.90 7.53
CA PHE A 137 2.30 13.58 8.83
C PHE A 137 3.37 12.52 8.71
N GLY A 138 4.54 12.80 9.28
CA GLY A 138 5.66 11.87 9.23
C GLY A 138 6.94 12.31 9.92
N ALA A 139 8.03 11.55 9.76
CA ALA A 139 9.33 12.05 10.20
C ALA A 139 9.76 13.25 9.33
N VAL A 140 9.53 13.15 8.03
CA VAL A 140 9.62 14.23 7.05
C VAL A 140 8.26 14.44 6.42
N ALA A 141 7.67 15.61 6.62
CA ALA A 141 6.35 15.96 6.11
C ALA A 141 6.43 17.21 5.23
N ILE A 142 5.88 17.12 4.03
CA ILE A 142 5.81 18.23 3.06
C ILE A 142 4.35 18.40 2.66
N GLY A 143 3.77 19.57 2.93
CA GLY A 143 2.38 19.82 2.57
C GLY A 143 1.84 21.16 3.00
N ARG A 144 0.58 21.46 2.69
CA ARG A 144 -0.06 22.68 3.21
C ARG A 144 -0.11 22.67 4.73
N ILE A 145 -0.49 21.53 5.29
CA ILE A 145 -0.44 21.21 6.71
C ILE A 145 0.57 20.06 6.86
N ALA A 146 1.69 20.34 7.51
CA ALA A 146 2.79 19.39 7.69
C ALA A 146 3.10 19.20 9.18
N GLY A 147 3.14 17.95 9.65
CA GLY A 147 3.50 17.60 11.01
C GLY A 147 4.60 16.53 11.07
N GLY A 148 5.71 16.80 11.75
CA GLY A 148 6.81 15.84 11.79
C GLY A 148 8.06 16.25 12.55
N ALA A 149 9.14 15.46 12.42
CA ALA A 149 10.44 15.93 12.89
C ALA A 149 10.92 17.10 12.02
N VAL A 150 10.77 16.96 10.70
CA VAL A 150 10.96 18.02 9.71
C VAL A 150 9.63 18.26 9.02
N ALA A 151 9.05 19.44 9.19
CA ALA A 151 7.79 19.84 8.58
C ALA A 151 8.01 21.06 7.67
N ILE A 152 7.55 20.96 6.43
CA ILE A 152 7.64 22.03 5.43
C ILE A 152 6.24 22.29 4.88
N GLY A 153 5.74 23.51 5.03
CA GLY A 153 4.37 23.83 4.63
C GLY A 153 3.89 25.24 4.91
N GLN A 154 2.65 25.56 4.54
CA GLN A 154 2.01 26.80 5.01
C GLN A 154 1.84 26.77 6.53
N TRP A 155 1.42 25.60 7.05
CA TRP A 155 1.27 25.29 8.46
C TRP A 155 2.20 24.14 8.83
N ALA A 156 3.36 24.44 9.42
CA ALA A 156 4.39 23.47 9.74
C ALA A 156 4.54 23.27 11.26
N TYR A 157 4.46 22.02 11.72
CA TYR A 157 4.62 21.66 13.13
C TYR A 157 5.69 20.60 13.29
N GLY A 158 6.74 20.88 14.04
CA GLY A 158 7.80 19.89 14.20
C GLY A 158 9.02 20.32 15.00
N LEU A 159 10.05 19.48 15.03
CA LEU A 159 11.35 19.90 15.59
C LEU A 159 11.91 21.05 14.75
N ILE A 160 11.91 20.85 13.44
CA ILE A 160 12.24 21.85 12.42
C ILE A 160 10.95 22.14 11.66
N ALA A 161 10.47 23.38 11.75
CA ALA A 161 9.25 23.83 11.06
C ALA A 161 9.61 24.95 10.09
N VAL A 162 9.32 24.76 8.80
CA VAL A 162 9.60 25.73 7.74
C VAL A 162 8.29 26.11 7.06
N GLY A 163 7.92 27.39 7.10
CA GLY A 163 6.62 27.82 6.59
C GLY A 163 6.22 29.27 6.82
N GLU A 164 4.98 29.61 6.49
CA GLU A 164 4.40 30.91 6.86
C GLU A 164 4.04 30.89 8.35
N HIS A 165 3.30 29.86 8.74
CA HIS A 165 2.83 29.60 10.08
C HIS A 165 3.40 28.28 10.60
N GLY A 166 3.76 28.25 11.87
CA GLY A 166 4.26 27.01 12.45
C GLY A 166 4.94 27.15 13.79
N PHE A 167 5.07 26.01 14.45
CA PHE A 167 5.69 25.90 15.76
C PHE A 167 6.71 24.77 15.78
N GLY A 168 7.84 25.02 16.41
CA GLY A 168 8.90 24.03 16.56
C GLY A 168 10.04 24.48 17.44
N LEU A 169 11.00 23.58 17.69
CA LEU A 169 12.23 23.93 18.39
C LEU A 169 13.07 24.90 17.57
N ILE A 170 13.11 24.67 16.26
CA ILE A 170 13.77 25.53 15.28
C ILE A 170 12.70 25.97 14.26
N PRO A 171 11.92 27.02 14.60
CA PRO A 171 10.90 27.54 13.70
C PRO A 171 11.54 28.53 12.71
N ILE A 172 11.62 28.13 11.45
CA ILE A 172 12.00 29.00 10.33
C ILE A 172 10.69 29.46 9.67
N THR A 173 9.89 30.21 10.42
CA THR A 173 8.56 30.64 10.00
C THR A 173 8.44 32.15 9.86
N GLY A 174 7.55 32.59 8.96
CA GLY A 174 7.23 34.01 8.76
C GLY A 174 6.73 34.68 10.04
N ASP A 175 5.94 33.97 10.85
CA ASP A 175 5.44 34.44 12.14
C ASP A 175 6.55 34.80 13.13
N VAL A 176 7.56 33.92 13.27
CA VAL A 176 8.69 34.13 14.18
C VAL A 176 9.52 35.32 13.75
N TRP A 177 9.71 35.47 12.44
CA TRP A 177 10.43 36.61 11.90
C TRP A 177 9.68 37.93 12.07
N ASN A 178 8.36 37.94 11.87
CA ASN A 178 7.52 39.11 12.12
C ASN A 178 7.50 39.48 13.60
N TRP A 179 7.45 38.51 14.50
CA TRP A 179 7.59 38.72 15.94
C TRP A 179 8.95 39.35 16.29
N PHE A 180 10.05 38.80 15.74
CA PHE A 180 11.40 39.33 15.95
C PHE A 180 11.52 40.77 15.46
N ARG A 181 11.02 41.08 14.27
CA ARG A 181 10.98 42.46 13.75
C ARG A 181 10.16 43.40 14.62
N ARG A 182 9.05 42.94 15.21
CA ARG A 182 8.26 43.77 16.14
C ARG A 182 8.99 44.01 17.45
N LEU A 183 9.78 43.05 17.92
CA LEU A 183 10.53 43.16 19.17
C LEU A 183 11.73 44.11 19.06
N PHE A 184 12.40 44.14 17.91
CA PHE A 184 13.66 44.88 17.73
C PHE A 184 13.57 46.03 16.71
N GLY A 185 12.52 46.10 15.91
CA GLY A 185 12.30 47.12 14.88
C GLY A 185 11.29 48.20 15.25
N SER A 186 10.69 48.17 16.44
CA SER A 186 9.83 49.24 16.95
C SER A 186 10.64 50.27 17.75
N GLY A 187 11.71 50.76 17.14
CA GLY A 187 12.51 51.86 17.66
C GLY A 187 12.62 52.95 16.61
N ASP A 188 11.50 53.65 16.39
CA ASP A 188 11.39 55.03 15.87
C ASP A 188 9.93 55.50 16.08
#